data_AF-A0A2V1BH94-F1
#
_entry.id   AF-A0A2V1BH94-F1
#
_cell.length_a   1.000
_cell.length_b   1.000
_cell.length_c   1.000
_cell.angle_alpha   90.00
_cell.angle_beta   90.00
_cell.angle_gamma   90.00
#
_symmetry.space_group_name_H-M   'P 1'
#
loop_
_entity.id
_entity.type
_entity.pdbx_description
1 polymer ?
#
loop_
_entity_poly.entity_id
_entity_poly.type
_entity_poly.pdbx_seq_one_letter_code
_entity_poly.pdbx_strand_id
1 'polypeptide(L)'
;MASPQDPSHRSPENESSRDKDHQAPLRSHALDVVEHRINSGFESVKRSFTPRNRKSNLPLEAWVAPRDPYHEYVRTLVAAGWTNLRDLDEYLCNRDIQKGLVVSVLDISIGSTDVKRWPDIHNELDLKAFLATDNRNGATVRIYAVEYDGTPSSELIETLGGALKLDPRFFQWSTNSNSHVFTPSQRHRAPYLTLDFGVLDASTSCSTDAERFRVLVYIQPEESGGEWTGIILFSSSTKINLSPRILTDPPPFGSQLPPSASLDPRTFRELYLKSFRSIDVSQVPISPFYAVSSLFRLNCYCWNEIITAIRTEDQRVQGISDTSVGHTEEIKKSLSIVQRGGSFGWPGREEPITKQTEAALEEDFKHLVDQTDLLWQIRKKMAAVQTRNSETRWNSLTNAITYIFAPVSIMTGIYGMNVSQISGDSSNPNIWQFFVAIAIFNVVVVMILSISVWVQIRVKHGRKAGLKEILGYSVGKVGSR
;
A
#
# COMPACT_ATOMS: atom_id res chain seq x y z
N MET A 1 -46.10 -42.00 -33.81
CA MET A 1 -46.42 -43.04 -34.81
C MET A 1 -45.48 -42.85 -36.00
N ALA A 2 -44.68 -43.88 -36.28
CA ALA A 2 -43.95 -44.19 -37.51
C ALA A 2 -43.05 -43.12 -38.19
N SER A 3 -41.73 -43.25 -37.95
CA SER A 3 -40.64 -43.20 -38.97
C SER A 3 -40.90 -44.22 -40.11
N PRO A 4 -40.17 -44.29 -41.26
CA PRO A 4 -38.74 -43.94 -41.47
C PRO A 4 -38.31 -43.46 -42.89
N GLN A 5 -37.07 -42.97 -43.04
CA GLN A 5 -36.01 -43.53 -43.91
C GLN A 5 -34.88 -42.53 -44.24
N ASP A 6 -33.70 -42.87 -43.74
CA ASP A 6 -32.33 -42.56 -44.19
C ASP A 6 -32.03 -43.23 -45.57
N PRO A 7 -30.84 -43.17 -46.23
CA PRO A 7 -29.55 -42.52 -45.89
C PRO A 7 -28.72 -41.94 -47.08
N SER A 8 -27.50 -41.47 -46.75
CA SER A 8 -26.24 -41.55 -47.53
C SER A 8 -25.91 -40.44 -48.56
N HIS A 9 -24.79 -39.74 -48.36
CA HIS A 9 -23.48 -40.09 -48.94
C HIS A 9 -22.38 -39.04 -48.69
N ARG A 10 -21.18 -39.56 -48.39
CA ARG A 10 -19.82 -39.09 -48.77
C ARG A 10 -19.25 -37.79 -48.21
N SER A 11 -18.27 -37.97 -47.31
CA SER A 11 -17.04 -37.16 -47.27
C SER A 11 -16.21 -37.34 -48.55
N PRO A 12 -15.37 -36.35 -48.89
CA PRO A 12 -13.94 -36.64 -48.85
C PRO A 12 -13.12 -35.56 -48.13
N GLU A 13 -12.03 -36.05 -47.55
CA GLU A 13 -10.85 -35.30 -47.10
C GLU A 13 -10.20 -34.56 -48.29
N ASN A 14 -9.81 -33.30 -48.12
CA ASN A 14 -8.39 -32.94 -48.01
C ASN A 14 -8.16 -31.44 -47.81
N GLU A 15 -7.33 -31.18 -46.79
CA GLU A 15 -6.27 -30.17 -46.67
C GLU A 15 -6.29 -28.90 -47.54
N SER A 16 -6.26 -27.74 -46.88
CA SER A 16 -5.15 -26.77 -46.98
C SER A 16 -5.54 -25.41 -46.39
N SER A 17 -4.61 -24.81 -45.65
CA SER A 17 -4.56 -23.40 -45.19
C SER A 17 -5.55 -22.97 -44.09
N ARG A 18 -5.07 -23.00 -42.83
CA ARG A 18 -5.53 -22.09 -41.78
C ARG A 18 -4.34 -21.24 -41.34
N ASP A 19 -4.15 -20.13 -42.04
CA ASP A 19 -3.73 -18.90 -41.39
C ASP A 19 -4.84 -18.49 -40.43
N LYS A 20 -4.55 -18.45 -39.14
CA LYS A 20 -5.34 -17.72 -38.16
C LYS A 20 -4.37 -16.94 -37.29
N ASP A 21 -4.26 -15.67 -37.63
CA ASP A 21 -3.80 -14.61 -36.75
C ASP A 21 -4.40 -14.80 -35.36
N HIS A 22 -3.55 -15.09 -34.38
CA HIS A 22 -3.89 -14.91 -32.99
C HIS A 22 -3.84 -13.40 -32.70
N GLN A 23 -4.92 -12.71 -33.07
CA GLN A 23 -5.25 -11.44 -32.45
C GLN A 23 -5.44 -11.69 -30.95
N ALA A 24 -4.46 -11.21 -30.17
CA ALA A 24 -4.61 -11.04 -28.74
C ALA A 24 -5.85 -10.17 -28.46
N PRO A 25 -6.63 -10.44 -27.41
CA PRO A 25 -7.77 -9.59 -27.08
C PRO A 25 -7.26 -8.20 -26.72
N LEU A 26 -7.69 -7.19 -27.47
CA LEU A 26 -7.57 -5.78 -27.10
C LEU A 26 -8.16 -5.61 -25.70
N ARG A 27 -7.29 -5.34 -24.72
CA ARG A 27 -7.73 -4.82 -23.43
C ARG A 27 -8.31 -3.44 -23.66
N SER A 28 -9.57 -3.27 -23.28
CA SER A 28 -10.22 -1.98 -23.15
C SER A 28 -9.42 -1.12 -22.17
N HIS A 29 -8.74 -0.11 -22.69
CA HIS A 29 -8.23 1.01 -21.93
C HIS A 29 -9.43 1.73 -21.31
N ALA A 30 -9.56 1.67 -19.99
CA ALA A 30 -10.59 2.37 -19.23
C ALA A 30 -9.94 3.13 -18.06
N LEU A 31 -8.91 3.92 -18.34
CA LEU A 31 -8.36 4.91 -17.42
C LEU A 31 -7.75 6.03 -18.27
N ASP A 32 -8.60 6.90 -18.82
CA ASP A 32 -8.17 8.23 -19.25
C ASP A 32 -8.41 9.18 -18.07
N VAL A 33 -7.32 9.58 -17.42
CA VAL A 33 -7.33 10.66 -16.43
C VAL A 33 -6.66 11.87 -17.07
N VAL A 34 -7.41 12.97 -17.15
CA VAL A 34 -6.91 14.28 -17.57
C VAL A 34 -6.09 14.89 -16.43
N GLU A 35 -4.86 15.30 -16.76
CA GLU A 35 -3.84 15.83 -15.84
C GLU A 35 -4.28 17.06 -15.02
N HIS A 36 -3.86 17.09 -13.76
CA HIS A 36 -3.05 18.21 -13.24
C HIS A 36 -1.92 17.65 -12.37
N ARG A 37 -0.69 17.92 -12.80
CA ARG A 37 0.58 17.47 -12.21
C ARG A 37 0.73 17.81 -10.72
N ILE A 38 1.01 16.79 -9.92
CA ILE A 38 1.95 16.86 -8.80
C ILE A 38 2.85 15.63 -8.96
N ASN A 39 4.17 15.84 -8.97
CA ASN A 39 5.16 14.78 -9.13
C ASN A 39 5.04 13.75 -8.00
N SER A 40 4.54 12.57 -8.30
CA SER A 40 4.65 11.39 -7.44
C SER A 40 5.89 10.57 -7.82
N GLY A 41 6.57 10.05 -6.81
CA GLY A 41 7.80 9.27 -6.97
C GLY A 41 8.86 9.65 -5.94
N PHE A 42 8.75 9.08 -4.73
CA PHE A 42 9.82 8.78 -3.77
C PHE A 42 10.85 9.85 -3.35
N GLU A 43 10.79 11.10 -3.84
CA GLU A 43 11.58 12.24 -3.34
C GLU A 43 10.81 13.16 -2.37
N SER A 44 9.49 12.98 -2.20
CA SER A 44 8.68 13.88 -1.36
C SER A 44 8.93 13.76 0.15
N VAL A 45 9.67 12.73 0.61
CA VAL A 45 10.15 12.64 2.00
C VAL A 45 11.53 13.32 2.19
N LYS A 46 12.16 13.84 1.12
CA LYS A 46 13.48 14.49 1.21
C LYS A 46 13.58 15.93 0.70
N ARG A 47 12.52 16.54 0.14
CA ARG A 47 12.58 17.96 -0.29
C ARG A 47 11.31 18.76 0.04
N SER A 48 11.08 18.95 1.33
CA SER A 48 10.55 20.21 1.87
C SER A 48 11.20 20.50 3.23
N PHE A 49 12.50 20.23 3.35
CA PHE A 49 13.28 20.81 4.43
C PHE A 49 13.56 22.27 4.07
N THR A 50 12.67 23.17 4.48
CA THR A 50 13.17 24.49 4.91
C THR A 50 14.31 24.22 5.89
N PRO A 51 15.49 24.85 5.71
CA PRO A 51 16.59 24.66 6.63
C PRO A 51 16.06 24.99 8.02
N ARG A 52 16.12 23.99 8.91
CA ARG A 52 15.65 24.06 10.29
C ARG A 52 16.36 25.24 10.94
N ASN A 53 15.69 26.39 10.97
CA ASN A 53 16.20 27.52 11.68
C ASN A 53 16.19 27.12 13.15
N ARG A 54 17.38 27.21 13.75
CA ARG A 54 17.72 27.12 15.17
C ARG A 54 16.51 27.32 16.09
N LYS A 55 16.43 26.47 17.13
CA LYS A 55 15.72 26.71 18.41
C LYS A 55 15.36 28.18 18.58
N SER A 56 14.19 28.59 18.09
CA SER A 56 13.68 29.91 18.34
C SER A 56 13.10 29.83 19.74
N ASN A 57 13.89 30.28 20.72
CA ASN A 57 13.28 30.82 21.92
C ASN A 57 12.38 31.95 21.45
N LEU A 58 11.09 31.68 21.28
CA LEU A 58 10.10 32.67 20.93
C LEU A 58 10.21 33.80 21.96
N PRO A 59 10.58 35.04 21.56
CA PRO A 59 10.70 36.14 22.49
C PRO A 59 9.36 36.36 23.21
N LEU A 60 9.42 36.75 24.48
CA LEU A 60 8.26 36.98 25.34
C LEU A 60 7.25 37.98 24.70
N GLU A 61 7.72 38.82 23.76
CA GLU A 61 6.91 39.78 23.01
C GLU A 61 5.97 39.15 21.97
N ALA A 62 6.27 37.94 21.48
CA ALA A 62 5.36 37.18 20.62
C ALA A 62 4.07 36.72 21.36
N TRP A 63 3.98 36.96 22.67
CA TRP A 63 2.85 36.60 23.52
C TRP A 63 1.72 37.65 23.53
N VAL A 64 1.90 38.81 22.87
CA VAL A 64 1.02 39.97 23.04
C VAL A 64 -0.05 40.13 21.94
N ALA A 65 0.03 39.40 20.82
CA ALA A 65 -1.01 39.46 19.79
C ALA A 65 -2.30 38.77 20.26
N PRO A 66 -3.51 39.33 19.99
CA PRO A 66 -4.77 38.65 20.26
C PRO A 66 -4.81 37.36 19.45
N ARG A 67 -4.79 36.23 20.15
CA ARG A 67 -4.78 34.88 19.59
C ARG A 67 -6.18 34.30 19.64
N ASP A 68 -6.46 33.40 18.70
CA ASP A 68 -7.72 32.69 18.70
C ASP A 68 -7.81 31.76 19.94
N PRO A 69 -9.00 31.61 20.56
CA PRO A 69 -9.15 30.97 21.88
C PRO A 69 -8.61 29.54 21.95
N TYR A 70 -8.69 28.81 20.83
CA TYR A 70 -8.20 27.43 20.76
C TYR A 70 -6.67 27.36 20.83
N HIS A 71 -5.96 28.25 20.15
CA HIS A 71 -4.50 28.32 20.21
C HIS A 71 -4.01 28.67 21.62
N GLU A 72 -4.67 29.62 22.28
CA GLU A 72 -4.35 29.98 23.66
C GLU A 72 -4.54 28.80 24.62
N TYR A 73 -5.58 28.00 24.42
CA TYR A 73 -5.78 26.76 25.18
C TYR A 73 -4.64 25.75 24.96
N VAL A 74 -4.25 25.46 23.71
CA VAL A 74 -3.12 24.56 23.41
C VAL A 74 -1.83 25.04 24.07
N ARG A 75 -1.56 26.34 23.98
CA ARG A 75 -0.39 26.95 24.61
C ARG A 75 -0.38 26.80 26.13
N THR A 76 -1.54 27.00 26.75
CA THR A 76 -1.70 26.83 28.20
C THR A 76 -1.41 25.38 28.61
N LEU A 77 -1.85 24.39 27.82
CA LEU A 77 -1.50 22.99 28.04
C LEU A 77 0.01 22.75 27.90
N VAL A 78 0.66 23.31 26.88
CA VAL A 78 2.11 23.18 26.70
C VAL A 78 2.86 23.78 27.90
N ALA A 79 2.44 24.96 28.37
CA ALA A 79 3.00 25.61 29.55
C ALA A 79 2.78 24.80 30.84
N ALA A 80 1.64 24.10 30.94
CA ALA A 80 1.31 23.21 32.05
C ALA A 80 2.01 21.83 31.99
N GLY A 81 2.80 21.55 30.94
CA GLY A 81 3.65 20.36 30.87
C GLY A 81 3.27 19.33 29.80
N TRP A 82 2.22 19.54 29.01
CA TRP A 82 1.88 18.71 27.85
C TRP A 82 2.81 19.00 26.66
N THR A 83 4.09 18.70 26.84
CA THR A 83 5.15 18.99 25.87
C THR A 83 4.98 18.29 24.52
N ASN A 84 4.21 17.21 24.46
CA ASN A 84 3.85 16.52 23.23
C ASN A 84 2.90 17.33 22.31
N LEU A 85 2.39 18.48 22.77
CA LEU A 85 1.60 19.44 21.99
C LEU A 85 2.43 20.63 21.48
N ARG A 86 3.74 20.65 21.74
CA ARG A 86 4.60 21.80 21.38
C ARG A 86 4.63 22.03 19.87
N ASP A 87 4.76 20.98 19.08
CA ASP A 87 4.79 21.11 17.63
C ASP A 87 3.46 21.66 17.09
N LEU A 88 2.31 21.39 17.73
CA LEU A 88 1.04 22.00 17.37
C LEU A 88 0.97 23.48 17.78
N ASP A 89 1.45 23.88 18.96
CA ASP A 89 1.54 25.30 19.33
C ASP A 89 2.43 26.09 18.36
N GLU A 90 3.57 25.51 17.96
CA GLU A 90 4.45 26.09 16.94
C GLU A 90 3.77 26.14 15.56
N TYR A 91 3.06 25.07 15.18
CA TYR A 91 2.32 25.00 13.92
C TYR A 91 1.23 26.07 13.83
N LEU A 92 0.45 26.25 14.90
CA LEU A 92 -0.62 27.25 14.95
C LEU A 92 -0.12 28.70 14.89
N CYS A 93 1.18 28.94 15.12
CA CYS A 93 1.78 30.26 14.90
C CYS A 93 1.93 30.60 13.41
N ASN A 94 1.92 29.61 12.51
CA ASN A 94 2.06 29.82 11.07
C ASN A 94 0.69 29.84 10.40
N ARG A 95 0.28 31.01 9.91
CA ARG A 95 -0.96 31.18 9.14
C ARG A 95 -0.69 30.89 7.67
N ASP A 96 -0.85 29.63 7.28
CA ASP A 96 -0.83 29.22 5.88
C ASP A 96 -2.25 29.14 5.32
N ILE A 97 -2.45 29.69 4.13
CA ILE A 97 -3.72 29.64 3.40
C ILE A 97 -3.86 28.25 2.79
N GLN A 98 -4.94 27.54 3.11
CA GLN A 98 -5.23 26.25 2.52
C GLN A 98 -5.77 26.41 1.10
N LYS A 99 -5.35 25.54 0.19
CA LYS A 99 -5.99 25.35 -1.12
C LYS A 99 -6.78 24.05 -1.11
N GLY A 100 -7.96 24.07 -1.73
CA GLY A 100 -8.76 22.85 -1.93
C GLY A 100 -9.53 22.36 -0.70
N LEU A 101 -9.81 23.23 0.28
CA LEU A 101 -10.69 22.89 1.39
C LEU A 101 -12.11 22.61 0.90
N VAL A 102 -12.69 21.47 1.28
CA VAL A 102 -14.10 21.17 1.07
C VAL A 102 -14.68 20.56 2.34
N VAL A 103 -15.67 21.23 2.94
CA VAL A 103 -16.39 20.73 4.11
C VAL A 103 -17.82 20.40 3.72
N SER A 104 -18.19 19.13 3.87
CA SER A 104 -19.57 18.69 3.76
C SER A 104 -20.16 18.45 5.14
N VAL A 105 -21.36 18.98 5.37
CA VAL A 105 -22.10 18.78 6.61
C VAL A 105 -23.32 17.91 6.35
N LEU A 106 -23.43 16.81 7.10
CA LEU A 106 -24.59 15.92 7.09
C LEU A 106 -25.31 16.00 8.44
N ASP A 107 -26.62 16.21 8.38
CA ASP A 107 -27.51 16.15 9.53
C ASP A 107 -28.42 14.93 9.40
N ILE A 108 -28.50 14.15 10.47
CA ILE A 108 -29.32 12.94 10.57
C ILE A 108 -30.14 13.02 11.86
N SER A 109 -31.47 12.90 11.74
CA SER A 109 -32.40 12.91 12.87
C SER A 109 -32.89 11.49 13.18
N ILE A 110 -33.13 11.19 14.45
CA ILE A 110 -33.76 9.93 14.87
C ILE A 110 -35.09 9.72 14.14
N GLY A 111 -35.29 8.52 13.60
CA GLY A 111 -36.51 8.14 12.88
C GLY A 111 -36.59 8.66 11.44
N SER A 112 -35.62 9.44 10.97
CA SER A 112 -35.51 9.82 9.56
C SER A 112 -34.85 8.70 8.76
N THR A 113 -35.41 8.39 7.59
CA THR A 113 -34.73 7.59 6.56
C THR A 113 -33.84 8.44 5.65
N ASP A 114 -34.01 9.76 5.71
CA ASP A 114 -33.32 10.72 4.84
C ASP A 114 -32.19 11.43 5.59
N VAL A 115 -31.08 11.62 4.87
CA VAL A 115 -29.94 12.41 5.32
C VAL A 115 -30.06 13.82 4.74
N LYS A 116 -30.05 14.83 5.60
CA LYS A 116 -30.01 16.23 5.16
C LYS A 116 -28.57 16.64 4.91
N ARG A 117 -28.22 16.86 3.64
CA ARG A 117 -26.91 17.39 3.25
C ARG A 117 -26.97 18.90 3.06
N TRP A 118 -26.08 19.62 3.75
CA TRP A 118 -25.88 21.05 3.53
C TRP A 118 -25.00 21.31 2.29
N PRO A 119 -25.06 22.52 1.70
CA PRO A 119 -24.13 22.92 0.65
C PRO A 119 -22.67 22.78 1.12
N ASP A 120 -21.80 22.34 0.21
CA ASP A 120 -20.38 22.18 0.52
C ASP A 120 -19.74 23.56 0.76
N ILE A 121 -19.01 23.69 1.86
CA ILE A 121 -18.30 24.91 2.26
C ILE A 121 -16.86 24.81 1.78
N HIS A 122 -16.36 25.83 1.09
CA HIS A 122 -15.07 25.78 0.38
C HIS A 122 -14.00 26.72 0.96
N ASN A 123 -14.32 27.46 2.02
CA ASN A 123 -13.40 28.39 2.68
C ASN A 123 -13.65 28.43 4.19
N GLU A 124 -12.62 28.82 4.94
CA GLU A 124 -12.61 28.83 6.40
C GLU A 124 -13.53 29.92 7.00
N LEU A 125 -13.70 31.05 6.31
CA LEU A 125 -14.59 32.14 6.76
C LEU A 125 -16.05 31.71 6.79
N ASP A 126 -16.53 31.07 5.71
CA ASP A 126 -17.87 30.53 5.61
C ASP A 126 -18.08 29.40 6.61
N LEU A 127 -17.05 28.58 6.86
CA LEU A 127 -17.10 27.54 7.89
C LEU A 127 -17.26 28.16 9.29
N LYS A 128 -16.50 29.21 9.59
CA LYS A 128 -16.60 29.94 10.86
C LYS A 128 -17.97 30.57 11.04
N ALA A 129 -18.53 31.19 9.99
CA ALA A 129 -19.88 31.74 10.01
C ALA A 129 -20.95 30.65 10.20
N PHE A 130 -20.79 29.51 9.52
CA PHE A 130 -21.68 28.36 9.64
C PHE A 130 -21.68 27.81 11.08
N LEU A 131 -20.51 27.59 11.67
CA LEU A 131 -20.37 27.09 13.03
C LEU A 131 -20.87 28.09 14.09
N ALA A 132 -20.77 29.40 13.84
CA ALA A 132 -21.29 30.42 14.74
C ALA A 132 -22.83 30.49 14.77
N THR A 133 -23.51 30.02 13.72
CA THR A 133 -24.98 30.05 13.62
C THR A 133 -25.65 28.91 14.41
N ASP A 134 -24.85 27.94 14.87
CA ASP A 134 -25.22 26.68 15.55
C ASP A 134 -26.72 26.36 15.63
N ASN A 135 -27.28 25.97 14.47
CA ASN A 135 -28.66 25.52 14.41
C ASN A 135 -28.69 24.08 13.92
N ARG A 136 -28.80 23.14 14.87
CA ARG A 136 -28.94 21.71 14.59
C ARG A 136 -30.28 21.35 13.98
N ASN A 137 -31.28 22.22 14.06
CA ASN A 137 -32.63 21.99 13.53
C ASN A 137 -33.21 20.60 13.92
N GLY A 138 -32.90 20.11 15.12
CA GLY A 138 -33.34 18.78 15.59
C GLY A 138 -32.55 17.59 15.01
N ALA A 139 -31.35 17.81 14.47
CA ALA A 139 -30.44 16.74 14.06
C ALA A 139 -29.78 16.10 15.29
N THR A 140 -29.99 14.79 15.43
CA THR A 140 -29.39 13.98 16.50
C THR A 140 -27.91 13.72 16.22
N VAL A 141 -27.56 13.59 14.94
CA VAL A 141 -26.19 13.38 14.50
C VAL A 141 -25.83 14.45 13.48
N ARG A 142 -24.67 15.07 13.69
CA ARG A 142 -24.04 15.96 12.71
C ARG A 142 -22.66 15.46 12.35
N ILE A 143 -22.38 15.28 11.06
CA ILE A 143 -21.08 14.83 10.56
C ILE A 143 -20.46 15.93 9.71
N TYR A 144 -19.27 16.37 10.08
CA TYR A 144 -18.39 17.23 9.30
C TYR A 144 -17.37 16.37 8.56
N ALA A 145 -17.55 16.21 7.25
CA ALA A 145 -16.60 15.52 6.39
C ALA A 145 -15.75 16.58 5.67
N VAL A 146 -14.51 16.72 6.14
CA VAL A 146 -13.57 17.78 5.74
C VAL A 146 -12.48 17.16 4.87
N GLU A 147 -12.38 17.60 3.63
CA GLU A 147 -11.34 17.21 2.69
C GLU A 147 -10.36 18.37 2.51
N TYR A 148 -9.07 18.04 2.52
CA TYR A 148 -7.99 18.96 2.24
C TYR A 148 -6.77 18.25 1.64
N ASP A 149 -5.91 19.03 0.98
CA ASP A 149 -4.66 18.53 0.42
C ASP A 149 -3.49 18.73 1.42
N GLY A 150 -2.82 17.63 1.77
CA GLY A 150 -1.64 17.65 2.65
C GLY A 150 -1.96 17.82 4.14
N THR A 151 -1.72 19.01 4.70
CA THR A 151 -1.90 19.33 6.13
C THR A 151 -3.00 20.37 6.34
N PRO A 152 -3.82 20.28 7.40
CA PRO A 152 -4.90 21.25 7.65
C PRO A 152 -4.34 22.64 8.00
N SER A 153 -4.94 23.72 7.49
CA SER A 153 -4.53 25.08 7.87
C SER A 153 -4.69 25.32 9.37
N SER A 154 -3.87 26.24 9.91
CA SER A 154 -4.03 26.68 11.31
C SER A 154 -5.43 27.23 11.56
N GLU A 155 -5.99 27.97 10.60
CA GLU A 155 -7.33 28.55 10.69
C GLU A 155 -8.43 27.48 10.70
N LEU A 156 -8.29 26.41 9.92
CA LEU A 156 -9.20 25.26 9.97
C LEU A 156 -9.14 24.57 11.35
N ILE A 157 -7.94 24.37 11.89
CA ILE A 157 -7.74 23.78 13.22
C ILE A 157 -8.38 24.65 14.30
N GLU A 158 -8.16 25.96 14.27
CA GLU A 158 -8.73 26.90 15.23
C GLU A 158 -10.25 26.98 15.11
N THR A 159 -10.78 27.00 13.89
CA THR A 159 -12.21 27.10 13.62
C THR A 159 -12.95 25.85 14.11
N LEU A 160 -12.50 24.65 13.72
CA LEU A 160 -13.12 23.40 14.17
C LEU A 160 -12.82 23.10 15.63
N GLY A 161 -11.56 23.25 16.04
CA GLY A 161 -11.11 22.97 17.40
C GLY A 161 -11.77 23.88 18.43
N GLY A 162 -11.88 25.17 18.12
CA GLY A 162 -12.54 26.16 18.98
C GLY A 162 -14.05 25.97 19.05
N ALA A 163 -14.72 25.89 17.90
CA ALA A 163 -16.18 25.79 17.86
C ALA A 163 -16.70 24.47 18.45
N LEU A 164 -16.02 23.35 18.17
CA LEU A 164 -16.43 22.02 18.63
C LEU A 164 -15.69 21.56 19.89
N LYS A 165 -14.79 22.38 20.45
CA LYS A 165 -14.00 22.06 21.66
C LYS A 165 -13.23 20.74 21.54
N LEU A 166 -12.57 20.52 20.40
CA LEU A 166 -11.91 19.25 20.09
C LEU A 166 -10.61 19.06 20.89
N ASP A 167 -10.28 17.81 21.19
CA ASP A 167 -8.99 17.47 21.82
C ASP A 167 -7.82 17.89 20.92
N PRO A 168 -6.87 18.73 21.38
CA PRO A 168 -5.71 19.16 20.59
C PRO A 168 -4.88 18.02 20.02
N ARG A 169 -4.86 16.87 20.69
CA ARG A 169 -4.14 15.69 20.23
C ARG A 169 -4.69 15.16 18.91
N PHE A 170 -5.95 15.44 18.58
CA PHE A 170 -6.54 15.11 17.29
C PHE A 170 -5.81 15.83 16.13
N PHE A 171 -5.54 17.12 16.27
CA PHE A 171 -4.86 17.93 15.25
C PHE A 171 -3.34 17.78 15.28
N GLN A 172 -2.77 17.42 16.42
CA GLN A 172 -1.37 17.01 16.48
C GLN A 172 -1.06 15.85 15.52
N TRP A 173 -2.03 14.94 15.32
CA TRP A 173 -1.93 13.82 14.37
C TRP A 173 -2.10 14.23 12.90
N SER A 174 -2.82 15.32 12.61
CA SER A 174 -3.05 15.78 11.24
C SER A 174 -1.90 16.64 10.69
N THR A 175 -1.06 17.20 11.57
CA THR A 175 0.07 18.07 11.20
C THR A 175 1.37 17.32 10.90
N ASN A 176 1.35 15.98 10.85
CA ASN A 176 2.52 15.11 10.54
C ASN A 176 3.77 15.39 11.40
N SER A 177 3.57 15.81 12.66
CA SER A 177 4.67 16.06 13.59
C SER A 177 5.49 14.80 13.90
N ASN A 178 6.81 14.87 13.67
CA ASN A 178 7.73 13.75 13.89
C ASN A 178 8.08 13.51 15.38
N SER A 179 7.75 14.44 16.27
CA SER A 179 8.07 14.36 17.71
C SER A 179 7.05 13.56 18.52
N HIS A 180 6.05 13.00 17.84
CA HIS A 180 4.85 12.57 18.49
C HIS A 180 4.92 11.12 18.98
N VAL A 181 5.21 10.96 20.27
CA VAL A 181 5.24 9.65 20.94
C VAL A 181 4.08 9.56 21.91
N PHE A 182 3.04 8.81 21.54
CA PHE A 182 2.04 8.36 22.51
C PHE A 182 2.40 7.03 23.09
N THR A 183 2.17 6.88 24.39
CA THR A 183 2.13 5.56 24.98
C THR A 183 1.00 4.74 24.35
N PRO A 184 1.10 3.41 24.29
CA PRO A 184 0.01 2.57 23.81
C PRO A 184 -1.31 2.88 24.53
N SER A 185 -1.27 3.12 25.86
CA SER A 185 -2.46 3.46 26.64
C SER A 185 -3.09 4.78 26.24
N GLN A 186 -2.30 5.81 25.92
CA GLN A 186 -2.81 7.09 25.40
C GLN A 186 -3.46 6.92 24.03
N ARG A 187 -2.85 6.12 23.14
CA ARG A 187 -3.44 5.80 21.84
C ARG A 187 -4.75 5.01 21.98
N HIS A 188 -4.82 4.08 22.93
CA HIS A 188 -6.04 3.30 23.17
C HIS A 188 -7.18 4.09 23.79
N ARG A 189 -6.87 5.15 24.55
CA ARG A 189 -7.84 6.03 25.22
C ARG A 189 -8.14 7.31 24.45
N ALA A 190 -7.55 7.49 23.27
CA ALA A 190 -7.83 8.66 22.45
C ALA A 190 -9.32 8.64 22.01
N PRO A 191 -10.03 9.78 22.06
CA PRO A 191 -11.43 9.88 21.60
C PRO A 191 -11.54 9.95 20.06
N TYR A 192 -10.48 9.59 19.34
CA TYR A 192 -10.38 9.62 17.90
C TYR A 192 -9.58 8.44 17.39
N LEU A 193 -9.77 8.12 16.11
CA LEU A 193 -9.04 7.06 15.42
C LEU A 193 -8.39 7.58 14.14
N THR A 194 -7.41 6.82 13.68
CA THR A 194 -6.61 7.12 12.49
C THR A 194 -6.66 5.92 11.58
N LEU A 195 -7.17 6.12 10.36
CA LEU A 195 -7.18 5.14 9.28
C LEU A 195 -6.20 5.61 8.22
N ASP A 196 -5.17 4.82 7.96
CA ASP A 196 -4.24 5.08 6.87
C ASP A 196 -4.70 4.28 5.65
N PHE A 197 -4.90 4.98 4.54
CA PHE A 197 -5.32 4.44 3.25
C PHE A 197 -4.10 4.35 2.33
N GLY A 198 -4.11 3.32 1.47
CA GLY A 198 -3.21 3.23 0.33
C GLY A 198 -4.04 3.07 -0.94
N VAL A 199 -3.72 3.83 -1.98
CA VAL A 199 -4.36 3.70 -3.30
C VAL A 199 -3.26 3.53 -4.33
N LEU A 200 -3.46 2.63 -5.30
CA LEU A 200 -2.52 2.43 -6.39
C LEU A 200 -2.35 3.72 -7.19
N ASP A 201 -1.09 4.15 -7.35
CA ASP A 201 -0.76 5.37 -8.05
C ASP A 201 -0.62 5.09 -9.56
N ALA A 202 -1.70 5.32 -10.28
CA ALA A 202 -1.76 5.15 -11.73
C ALA A 202 -0.83 6.10 -12.51
N SER A 203 -0.27 7.13 -11.87
CA SER A 203 0.65 8.08 -12.53
C SER A 203 2.10 7.59 -12.59
N THR A 204 2.45 6.58 -11.79
CA THR A 204 3.79 5.99 -11.79
C THR A 204 3.91 4.87 -12.82
N SER A 205 5.14 4.59 -13.28
CA SER A 205 5.40 3.44 -14.17
C SER A 205 5.26 2.09 -13.47
N CYS A 206 5.27 2.07 -12.13
CA CYS A 206 5.23 0.87 -11.32
C CYS A 206 3.78 0.56 -10.95
N SER A 207 3.27 -0.59 -11.40
CA SER A 207 1.89 -1.06 -11.15
C SER A 207 1.54 -1.28 -9.67
N THR A 208 2.53 -1.17 -8.79
CA THR A 208 2.47 -1.49 -7.37
C THR A 208 2.78 -0.29 -6.46
N ASP A 209 3.14 0.85 -7.04
CA ASP A 209 3.32 2.07 -6.26
C ASP A 209 1.96 2.51 -5.72
N ALA A 210 1.96 2.97 -4.46
CA ALA A 210 0.75 3.38 -3.78
C ALA A 210 0.93 4.75 -3.15
N GLU A 211 0.00 5.66 -3.45
CA GLU A 211 -0.19 6.88 -2.71
C GLU A 211 -0.80 6.55 -1.35
N ARG A 212 -0.22 7.10 -0.28
CA ARG A 212 -0.74 6.93 1.08
C ARG A 212 -1.29 8.25 1.60
N PHE A 213 -2.47 8.20 2.19
CA PHE A 213 -3.07 9.33 2.87
C PHE A 213 -3.82 8.87 4.11
N ARG A 214 -4.21 9.82 4.95
CA ARG A 214 -4.78 9.57 6.25
C ARG A 214 -6.21 10.08 6.33
N VAL A 215 -7.04 9.30 7.02
CA VAL A 215 -8.37 9.70 7.45
C VAL A 215 -8.40 9.69 8.98
N LEU A 216 -8.67 10.85 9.57
CA LEU A 216 -8.84 10.98 11.02
C LEU A 216 -10.32 11.10 11.34
N VAL A 217 -10.79 10.34 12.33
CA VAL A 217 -12.19 10.35 12.75
C VAL A 217 -12.27 10.68 14.23
N TYR A 218 -12.98 11.75 14.56
CA TYR A 218 -13.31 12.16 15.92
C TYR A 218 -14.81 12.08 16.10
N ILE A 219 -15.26 11.50 17.21
CA ILE A 219 -16.69 11.48 17.55
C ILE A 219 -16.86 12.00 18.95
N GLN A 220 -17.63 13.08 19.06
CA GLN A 220 -17.91 13.78 20.30
C GLN A 220 -19.37 13.51 20.69
N PRO A 221 -19.62 12.79 21.79
CA PRO A 221 -20.96 12.72 22.36
C PRO A 221 -21.35 14.09 22.91
N GLU A 222 -22.62 14.44 22.79
CA GLU A 222 -23.17 15.69 23.32
C GLU A 222 -23.58 15.53 24.79
N GLU A 223 -23.57 16.63 25.55
CA GLU A 223 -23.78 16.64 27.01
C GLU A 223 -25.15 16.09 27.43
N SER A 224 -26.16 16.23 26.57
CA SER A 224 -27.54 15.75 26.78
C SER A 224 -27.69 14.22 26.71
N GLY A 225 -26.72 13.51 26.11
CA GLY A 225 -26.77 12.07 25.90
C GLY A 225 -27.74 11.67 24.78
N GLY A 226 -27.25 10.92 23.79
CA GLY A 226 -28.03 10.42 22.65
C GLY A 226 -27.77 11.17 21.34
N GLU A 227 -27.18 12.36 21.39
CA GLU A 227 -26.73 13.12 20.24
C GLU A 227 -25.19 13.09 20.14
N TRP A 228 -24.66 13.15 18.92
CA TRP A 228 -23.21 13.17 18.72
C TRP A 228 -22.77 13.89 17.45
N THR A 229 -21.56 14.42 17.51
CA THR A 229 -20.89 15.12 16.40
C THR A 229 -19.73 14.29 15.89
N GLY A 230 -19.73 13.98 14.60
CA GLY A 230 -18.60 13.35 13.92
C GLY A 230 -17.77 14.40 13.17
N ILE A 231 -16.44 14.33 13.27
CA ILE A 231 -15.51 15.08 12.42
C ILE A 231 -14.63 14.06 11.73
N ILE A 232 -14.61 14.10 10.40
CA ILE A 232 -13.83 13.21 9.56
C ILE A 232 -12.93 14.07 8.68
N LEU A 233 -11.63 13.96 8.88
CA LEU A 233 -10.61 14.70 8.14
C LEU A 233 -9.97 13.78 7.10
N PHE A 234 -10.13 14.10 5.81
CA PHE A 234 -9.47 13.42 4.70
C PHE A 234 -8.27 14.26 4.25
N SER A 235 -7.05 13.73 4.40
CA SER A 235 -5.80 14.45 4.07
C SER A 235 -5.40 14.35 2.59
N SER A 236 -6.34 14.00 1.72
CA SER A 236 -6.10 13.86 0.28
C SER A 236 -7.38 14.11 -0.50
N SER A 237 -7.22 14.75 -1.66
CA SER A 237 -8.25 14.94 -2.68
C SER A 237 -8.16 13.92 -3.82
N THR A 238 -7.45 12.80 -3.61
CA THR A 238 -7.27 11.76 -4.63
C THR A 238 -8.62 11.19 -5.05
N LYS A 239 -8.83 11.16 -6.37
CA LYS A 239 -10.06 10.69 -7.00
C LYS A 239 -9.86 9.27 -7.53
N ILE A 240 -10.82 8.40 -7.23
CA ILE A 240 -10.84 7.02 -7.72
C ILE A 240 -12.16 6.73 -8.44
N ASN A 241 -12.08 5.86 -9.44
CA ASN A 241 -13.25 5.36 -10.18
C ASN A 241 -13.87 4.18 -9.43
N LEU A 242 -14.52 4.46 -8.31
CA LEU A 242 -15.15 3.45 -7.47
C LEU A 242 -16.65 3.71 -7.29
N SER A 243 -17.45 2.65 -7.41
CA SER A 243 -18.87 2.71 -7.05
C SER A 243 -19.04 2.51 -5.54
N PRO A 244 -19.79 3.36 -4.82
CA PRO A 244 -20.11 3.14 -3.41
C PRO A 244 -20.81 1.80 -3.13
N ARG A 245 -21.48 1.23 -4.15
CA ARG A 245 -22.16 -0.07 -4.04
C ARG A 245 -21.21 -1.24 -3.81
N ILE A 246 -19.91 -1.09 -4.10
CA ILE A 246 -18.92 -2.12 -3.80
C ILE A 246 -18.73 -2.33 -2.29
N LEU A 247 -19.16 -1.35 -1.49
CA LEU A 247 -19.10 -1.41 -0.03
C LEU A 247 -20.28 -2.18 0.58
N THR A 248 -21.23 -2.62 -0.24
CA THR A 248 -22.45 -3.33 0.19
C THR A 248 -22.61 -4.62 -0.59
N ASP A 249 -23.28 -5.59 0.03
CA ASP A 249 -23.56 -6.86 -0.64
C ASP A 249 -24.45 -6.63 -1.87
N PRO A 250 -24.24 -7.39 -2.94
CA PRO A 250 -25.12 -7.33 -4.10
C PRO A 250 -26.53 -7.76 -3.70
N PRO A 251 -27.56 -7.17 -4.32
CA PRO A 251 -28.93 -7.54 -4.02
C PRO A 251 -29.18 -9.01 -4.46
N PRO A 252 -30.06 -9.75 -3.77
CA PRO A 252 -30.24 -11.18 -4.00
C PRO A 252 -30.72 -11.48 -5.42
N PHE A 253 -30.42 -12.68 -5.92
CA PHE A 253 -30.83 -13.10 -7.25
C PHE A 253 -32.35 -12.97 -7.46
N GLY A 254 -32.76 -12.32 -8.56
CA GLY A 254 -34.16 -12.07 -8.90
C GLY A 254 -34.77 -10.81 -8.29
N SER A 255 -34.04 -10.08 -7.44
CA SER A 255 -34.47 -8.75 -6.98
C SER A 255 -34.29 -7.68 -8.05
N GLN A 256 -34.99 -6.55 -7.89
CA GLN A 256 -34.86 -5.42 -8.79
C GLN A 256 -33.45 -4.84 -8.70
N LEU A 257 -32.74 -4.86 -9.84
CA LEU A 257 -31.41 -4.28 -9.90
C LEU A 257 -31.50 -2.75 -9.77
N PRO A 258 -30.63 -2.13 -8.96
CA PRO A 258 -30.59 -0.69 -8.87
C PRO A 258 -30.08 -0.10 -10.20
N PRO A 259 -30.55 1.09 -10.60
CA PRO A 259 -30.22 1.68 -11.89
C PRO A 259 -28.69 1.82 -12.06
N SER A 260 -28.21 1.67 -13.29
CA SER A 260 -26.79 1.90 -13.60
C SER A 260 -26.40 3.32 -13.22
N ALA A 261 -25.27 3.47 -12.55
CA ALA A 261 -24.72 4.75 -12.17
C ALA A 261 -23.45 5.00 -12.98
N SER A 262 -23.22 6.25 -13.40
CA SER A 262 -21.94 6.65 -14.00
C SER A 262 -20.80 6.45 -12.99
N LEU A 263 -19.72 5.84 -13.47
CA LEU A 263 -18.47 5.66 -12.74
C LEU A 263 -17.60 6.90 -12.95
N ASP A 264 -18.04 8.03 -12.39
CA ASP A 264 -17.25 9.26 -12.42
C ASP A 264 -16.19 9.22 -11.30
N PRO A 265 -14.97 9.74 -11.54
CA PRO A 265 -13.93 9.83 -10.51
C PRO A 265 -14.41 10.62 -9.31
N ARG A 266 -14.27 10.05 -8.11
CA ARG A 266 -14.76 10.63 -6.85
C ARG A 266 -13.71 10.60 -5.76
N THR A 267 -13.74 11.60 -4.90
CA THR A 267 -12.86 11.66 -3.73
C THR A 267 -13.36 10.70 -2.65
N PHE A 268 -12.49 10.35 -1.70
CA PHE A 268 -12.86 9.48 -0.58
C PHE A 268 -13.98 10.08 0.28
N ARG A 269 -13.98 11.41 0.47
CA ARG A 269 -15.08 12.14 1.10
C ARG A 269 -16.38 11.89 0.32
N GLU A 270 -16.40 12.09 -0.99
CA GLU A 270 -17.61 11.90 -1.80
C GLU A 270 -18.12 10.45 -1.79
N LEU A 271 -17.21 9.47 -1.81
CA LEU A 271 -17.55 8.06 -1.71
C LEU A 271 -18.20 7.74 -0.36
N TYR A 272 -17.62 8.26 0.73
CA TYR A 272 -18.19 8.14 2.07
C TYR A 272 -19.57 8.78 2.16
N LEU A 273 -19.74 10.03 1.71
CA LEU A 273 -21.04 10.69 1.75
C LEU A 273 -22.11 9.96 0.92
N LYS A 274 -21.70 9.32 -0.19
CA LYS A 274 -22.63 8.55 -1.04
C LYS A 274 -22.95 7.17 -0.46
N SER A 275 -22.13 6.60 0.42
CA SER A 275 -22.42 5.31 1.04
C SER A 275 -23.64 5.37 1.97
N PHE A 276 -23.99 6.55 2.48
CA PHE A 276 -25.23 6.77 3.25
C PHE A 276 -26.51 6.43 2.49
N ARG A 277 -26.47 6.36 1.16
CA ARG A 277 -27.60 5.91 0.33
C ARG A 277 -27.79 4.40 0.33
N SER A 278 -26.83 3.66 0.89
CA SER A 278 -26.76 2.21 0.83
C SER A 278 -26.73 1.56 2.21
N ILE A 279 -26.74 2.36 3.29
CA ILE A 279 -26.83 1.88 4.67
C ILE A 279 -28.16 2.30 5.29
N ASP A 280 -28.55 1.63 6.38
CA ASP A 280 -29.73 2.01 7.16
C ASP A 280 -29.42 3.24 8.01
N VAL A 281 -29.86 4.42 7.54
CA VAL A 281 -29.65 5.71 8.20
C VAL A 281 -30.23 5.74 9.61
N SER A 282 -31.27 4.95 9.90
CA SER A 282 -31.89 4.90 11.23
C SER A 282 -30.96 4.34 12.32
N GLN A 283 -29.95 3.54 11.93
CA GLN A 283 -28.97 2.96 12.85
C GLN A 283 -27.81 3.92 13.16
N VAL A 284 -27.61 4.95 12.35
CA VAL A 284 -26.50 5.90 12.49
C VAL A 284 -26.57 6.66 13.82
N PRO A 285 -27.71 7.23 14.25
CA PRO A 285 -27.83 7.85 15.58
C PRO A 285 -27.46 6.92 16.73
N ILE A 286 -27.77 5.63 16.60
CA ILE A 286 -27.59 4.65 17.67
C ILE A 286 -26.10 4.27 17.79
N SER A 287 -25.41 4.10 16.67
CA SER A 287 -24.03 3.59 16.63
C SER A 287 -23.12 4.40 15.71
N PRO A 288 -22.19 5.18 16.27
CA PRO A 288 -21.18 5.85 15.46
C PRO A 288 -20.25 4.88 14.72
N PHE A 289 -20.05 3.67 15.27
CA PHE A 289 -19.31 2.62 14.57
C PHE A 289 -20.00 2.23 13.26
N TYR A 290 -21.33 2.09 13.28
CA TYR A 290 -22.10 1.81 12.08
C TYR A 290 -21.97 2.93 11.03
N ALA A 291 -21.98 4.19 11.46
CA ALA A 291 -21.77 5.35 10.58
C ALA A 291 -20.37 5.38 9.92
N VAL A 292 -19.34 4.90 10.63
CA VAL A 292 -17.95 4.88 10.16
C VAL A 292 -17.61 3.58 9.43
N SER A 293 -18.45 2.54 9.53
CA SER A 293 -18.23 1.22 8.91
C SER A 293 -17.92 1.30 7.41
N SER A 294 -18.55 2.22 6.67
CA SER A 294 -18.29 2.45 5.25
C SER A 294 -16.83 2.85 4.98
N LEU A 295 -16.19 3.62 5.87
CA LEU A 295 -14.77 3.97 5.76
C LEU A 295 -13.88 2.76 5.99
N PHE A 296 -14.22 1.89 6.93
CA PHE A 296 -13.49 0.63 7.15
C PHE A 296 -13.58 -0.31 5.96
N ARG A 297 -14.76 -0.46 5.36
CA ARG A 297 -14.95 -1.25 4.14
C ARG A 297 -14.14 -0.69 2.99
N LEU A 298 -14.16 0.64 2.80
CA LEU A 298 -13.37 1.30 1.77
C LEU A 298 -11.87 1.12 2.02
N ASN A 299 -11.42 1.21 3.27
CA ASN A 299 -10.02 0.98 3.65
C ASN A 299 -9.59 -0.46 3.34
N CYS A 300 -10.41 -1.45 3.72
CA CYS A 300 -10.17 -2.85 3.43
C CYS A 300 -10.07 -3.11 1.92
N TYR A 301 -11.00 -2.55 1.14
CA TYR A 301 -11.00 -2.66 -0.31
C TYR A 301 -9.71 -2.10 -0.94
N CYS A 302 -9.32 -0.88 -0.57
CA CYS A 302 -8.12 -0.24 -1.11
C CYS A 302 -6.83 -1.03 -0.77
N TRP A 303 -6.72 -1.55 0.45
CA TRP A 303 -5.60 -2.40 0.80
C TRP A 303 -5.62 -3.74 0.04
N ASN A 304 -6.79 -4.34 -0.15
CA ASN A 304 -6.92 -5.57 -0.93
C ASN A 304 -6.51 -5.38 -2.40
N GLU A 305 -6.85 -4.26 -3.01
CA GLU A 305 -6.39 -3.87 -4.36
C GLU A 305 -4.86 -3.83 -4.43
N ILE A 306 -4.20 -3.18 -3.46
CA ILE A 306 -2.73 -3.12 -3.39
C ILE A 306 -2.12 -4.52 -3.26
N ILE A 307 -2.60 -5.33 -2.32
CA ILE A 307 -2.08 -6.69 -2.10
C ILE A 307 -2.28 -7.56 -3.34
N THR A 308 -3.38 -7.38 -4.05
CA THR A 308 -3.67 -8.09 -5.30
C THR A 308 -2.73 -7.63 -6.42
N ALA A 309 -2.53 -6.32 -6.59
CA ALA A 309 -1.60 -5.78 -7.58
C ALA A 309 -0.17 -6.27 -7.36
N ILE A 310 0.30 -6.29 -6.10
CA ILE A 310 1.63 -6.83 -5.74
C ILE A 310 1.74 -8.30 -6.13
N ARG A 311 0.71 -9.12 -5.86
CA ARG A 311 0.71 -10.54 -6.23
C ARG A 311 0.77 -10.73 -7.75
N THR A 312 -0.03 -9.97 -8.49
CA THR A 312 -0.05 -10.03 -9.95
C THR A 312 1.30 -9.64 -10.52
N GLU A 313 1.93 -8.61 -9.97
CA GLU A 313 3.23 -8.13 -10.41
C GLU A 313 4.35 -9.14 -10.10
N ASP A 314 4.38 -9.70 -8.88
CA ASP A 314 5.32 -10.77 -8.51
C ASP A 314 5.24 -11.98 -9.44
N GLN A 315 4.01 -12.37 -9.82
CA GLN A 315 3.78 -13.43 -10.80
C GLN A 315 4.29 -13.04 -12.20
N ARG A 316 4.07 -11.79 -12.61
CA ARG A 316 4.50 -11.26 -13.91
C ARG A 316 6.03 -11.25 -14.04
N VAL A 317 6.74 -10.79 -13.00
CA VAL A 317 8.21 -10.72 -13.00
C VAL A 317 8.88 -12.04 -12.62
N GLN A 318 8.10 -13.06 -12.25
CA GLN A 318 8.57 -14.35 -11.74
C GLN A 318 9.59 -14.17 -10.60
N GLY A 319 9.30 -13.24 -9.70
CA GLY A 319 10.25 -12.75 -8.70
C GLY A 319 9.58 -11.85 -7.67
N ILE A 320 10.39 -11.04 -6.99
CA ILE A 320 9.91 -10.07 -6.01
C ILE A 320 9.92 -8.72 -6.70
N SER A 321 8.75 -8.10 -6.86
CA SER A 321 8.65 -6.73 -7.34
C SER A 321 9.16 -5.74 -6.29
N ASP A 322 9.74 -4.63 -6.75
CA ASP A 322 10.31 -3.56 -5.91
C ASP A 322 9.19 -2.75 -5.26
N THR A 323 8.59 -3.28 -4.19
CA THR A 323 7.44 -2.62 -3.53
C THR A 323 7.73 -2.23 -2.08
N SER A 324 7.07 -1.15 -1.65
CA SER A 324 7.28 -0.55 -0.33
C SER A 324 6.90 -1.48 0.82
N VAL A 325 7.69 -1.42 1.90
CA VAL A 325 7.41 -2.12 3.16
C VAL A 325 6.38 -1.32 3.99
N GLY A 326 5.56 -2.01 4.79
CA GLY A 326 4.69 -1.37 5.81
C GLY A 326 3.18 -1.58 5.66
N HIS A 327 2.71 -2.28 4.62
CA HIS A 327 1.27 -2.55 4.42
C HIS A 327 0.67 -3.40 5.55
N THR A 328 1.40 -4.40 6.03
CA THR A 328 0.93 -5.32 7.08
C THR A 328 0.63 -4.62 8.40
N GLU A 329 1.45 -3.64 8.79
CA GLU A 329 1.28 -2.92 10.04
C GLU A 329 0.02 -2.05 10.00
N GLU A 330 -0.24 -1.39 8.88
CA GLU A 330 -1.45 -0.56 8.71
C GLU A 330 -2.72 -1.41 8.66
N ILE A 331 -2.71 -2.55 7.97
CA ILE A 331 -3.85 -3.47 7.95
C ILE A 331 -4.11 -4.03 9.36
N LYS A 332 -3.07 -4.44 10.10
CA LYS A 332 -3.18 -4.91 11.49
C LYS A 332 -3.68 -3.80 12.43
N LYS A 333 -3.29 -2.55 12.19
CA LYS A 333 -3.80 -1.39 12.93
C LYS A 333 -5.29 -1.18 12.66
N SER A 334 -5.75 -1.23 11.41
CA SER A 334 -7.17 -1.16 11.07
C SER A 334 -7.97 -2.30 11.73
N LEU A 335 -7.47 -3.53 11.67
CA LEU A 335 -8.08 -4.68 12.36
C LEU A 335 -8.23 -4.43 13.88
N SER A 336 -7.18 -3.90 14.52
CA SER A 336 -7.22 -3.60 15.96
C SER A 336 -8.24 -2.51 16.33
N ILE A 337 -8.58 -1.62 15.40
CA ILE A 337 -9.62 -0.61 15.60
C ILE A 337 -11.00 -1.26 15.47
N VAL A 338 -11.20 -2.13 14.49
CA VAL A 338 -12.46 -2.87 14.29
C VAL A 338 -12.76 -3.75 15.50
N GLN A 339 -11.80 -4.56 15.97
CA GLN A 339 -11.93 -5.44 17.14
C GLN A 339 -12.27 -4.73 18.46
N ARG A 340 -12.14 -3.41 18.49
CA ARG A 340 -12.47 -2.57 19.65
C ARG A 340 -13.85 -1.93 19.53
N GLY A 341 -14.60 -2.18 18.45
CA GLY A 341 -15.81 -1.44 18.11
C GLY A 341 -15.55 0.05 17.84
N GLY A 342 -14.37 0.39 17.29
CA GLY A 342 -13.98 1.77 16.99
C GLY A 342 -13.16 2.45 18.11
N SER A 343 -13.43 3.74 18.35
CA SER A 343 -12.74 4.52 19.38
C SER A 343 -13.39 4.36 20.76
N PHE A 344 -12.61 4.59 21.82
CA PHE A 344 -13.07 4.46 23.20
C PHE A 344 -14.26 5.38 23.48
N GLY A 345 -15.28 4.86 24.15
CA GLY A 345 -16.47 5.63 24.56
C GLY A 345 -17.56 5.78 23.51
N TRP A 346 -17.45 5.15 22.34
CA TRP A 346 -18.54 5.17 21.35
C TRP A 346 -19.77 4.40 21.85
N PRO A 347 -20.98 5.00 21.80
CA PRO A 347 -22.24 4.34 22.15
C PRO A 347 -22.63 3.27 21.11
N GLY A 348 -23.66 2.47 21.44
CA GLY A 348 -24.28 1.54 20.49
C GLY A 348 -23.47 0.29 20.13
N ARG A 349 -22.39 -0.01 20.87
CA ARG A 349 -21.56 -1.21 20.66
C ARG A 349 -22.33 -2.52 20.87
N GLU A 350 -23.27 -2.50 21.80
CA GLU A 350 -24.04 -3.69 22.15
C GLU A 350 -25.18 -3.98 21.15
N GLU A 351 -25.47 -3.04 20.24
CA GLU A 351 -26.55 -3.18 19.28
C GLU A 351 -26.30 -4.35 18.31
N PRO A 352 -27.33 -5.18 18.02
CA PRO A 352 -27.17 -6.37 17.18
C PRO A 352 -26.57 -6.06 15.81
N ILE A 353 -27.02 -4.99 15.15
CA ILE A 353 -26.52 -4.59 13.82
C ILE A 353 -25.07 -4.11 13.87
N THR A 354 -24.68 -3.42 14.95
CA THR A 354 -23.30 -2.98 15.17
C THR A 354 -22.41 -4.18 15.34
N LYS A 355 -22.80 -5.16 16.17
CA LYS A 355 -22.03 -6.40 16.38
C LYS A 355 -21.88 -7.22 15.10
N GLN A 356 -22.96 -7.32 14.31
CA GLN A 356 -22.89 -8.02 13.02
C GLN A 356 -21.93 -7.32 12.06
N THR A 357 -22.00 -5.98 11.99
CA THR A 357 -21.11 -5.18 11.15
C THR A 357 -19.66 -5.26 11.61
N GLU A 358 -19.41 -5.25 12.92
CA GLU A 358 -18.09 -5.42 13.54
C GLU A 358 -17.52 -6.80 13.22
N ALA A 359 -18.30 -7.86 13.40
CA ALA A 359 -17.87 -9.23 13.12
C ALA A 359 -17.51 -9.44 11.64
N ALA A 360 -18.33 -8.91 10.72
CA ALA A 360 -18.07 -8.99 9.29
C ALA A 360 -16.78 -8.23 8.91
N LEU A 361 -16.61 -7.00 9.42
CA LEU A 361 -15.36 -6.24 9.20
C LEU A 361 -14.15 -6.94 9.82
N GLU A 362 -14.30 -7.56 11.00
CA GLU A 362 -13.22 -8.29 11.65
C GLU A 362 -12.80 -9.49 10.81
N GLU A 363 -13.75 -10.24 10.25
CA GLU A 363 -13.49 -11.34 9.31
C GLU A 363 -12.76 -10.85 8.06
N ASP A 364 -13.26 -9.79 7.42
CA ASP A 364 -12.64 -9.19 6.23
C ASP A 364 -11.19 -8.78 6.46
N PHE A 365 -10.92 -8.06 7.56
CA PHE A 365 -9.58 -7.62 7.90
C PHE A 365 -8.67 -8.78 8.32
N LYS A 366 -9.18 -9.81 9.01
CA LYS A 366 -8.41 -11.04 9.31
C LYS A 366 -7.99 -11.73 8.02
N HIS A 367 -8.91 -11.91 7.08
CA HIS A 367 -8.59 -12.49 5.78
C HIS A 367 -7.55 -11.67 5.04
N LEU A 368 -7.66 -10.34 5.05
CA LEU A 368 -6.68 -9.46 4.41
C LEU A 368 -5.30 -9.56 5.08
N VAL A 369 -5.23 -9.65 6.42
CA VAL A 369 -3.98 -9.90 7.15
C VAL A 369 -3.37 -11.23 6.76
N ASP A 370 -4.15 -12.31 6.77
CA ASP A 370 -3.67 -13.66 6.42
C ASP A 370 -3.16 -13.72 4.98
N GLN A 371 -3.88 -13.08 4.05
CA GLN A 371 -3.48 -12.94 2.67
C GLN A 371 -2.15 -12.18 2.53
N THR A 372 -1.98 -11.11 3.30
CA THR A 372 -0.76 -10.31 3.31
C THR A 372 0.41 -11.09 3.91
N ASP A 373 0.20 -11.78 5.03
CA ASP A 373 1.22 -12.60 5.67
C ASP A 373 1.65 -13.77 4.77
N LEU A 374 0.71 -14.40 4.05
CA LEU A 374 1.01 -15.42 3.04
C LEU A 374 1.87 -14.86 1.91
N LEU A 375 1.52 -13.69 1.36
CA LEU A 375 2.30 -13.02 0.32
C LEU A 375 3.76 -12.82 0.78
N TRP A 376 3.96 -12.30 1.99
CA TRP A 376 5.30 -12.07 2.52
C TRP A 376 6.08 -13.37 2.80
N GLN A 377 5.41 -14.44 3.23
CA GLN A 377 6.04 -15.75 3.37
C GLN A 377 6.51 -16.30 2.01
N ILE A 378 5.69 -16.15 0.96
CA ILE A 378 6.06 -16.56 -0.40
C ILE A 378 7.27 -15.75 -0.88
N ARG A 379 7.24 -14.42 -0.70
CA ARG A 379 8.39 -13.53 -1.03
C ARG A 379 9.66 -13.93 -0.29
N LYS A 380 9.59 -14.20 1.02
CA LYS A 380 10.74 -14.69 1.80
C LYS A 380 11.30 -16.00 1.24
N LYS A 381 10.43 -16.95 0.87
CA LYS A 381 10.86 -18.21 0.22
C LYS A 381 11.48 -17.96 -1.16
N MET A 382 10.90 -17.09 -1.98
CA MET A 382 11.45 -16.72 -3.28
C MET A 382 12.82 -16.04 -3.15
N ALA A 383 12.98 -15.12 -2.20
CA ALA A 383 14.26 -14.48 -1.90
C ALA A 383 15.30 -15.53 -1.50
N ALA A 384 14.96 -16.46 -0.61
CA ALA A 384 15.87 -17.53 -0.20
C ALA A 384 16.27 -18.44 -1.38
N VAL A 385 15.34 -18.74 -2.29
CA VAL A 385 15.62 -19.50 -3.52
C VAL A 385 16.54 -18.71 -4.46
N GLN A 386 16.30 -17.42 -4.65
CA GLN A 386 17.15 -16.55 -5.47
C GLN A 386 18.56 -16.44 -4.88
N THR A 387 18.70 -16.23 -3.57
CA THR A 387 20.00 -16.21 -2.88
C THR A 387 20.72 -17.53 -3.08
N ARG A 388 20.06 -18.67 -2.81
CA ARG A 388 20.65 -20.00 -3.01
C ARG A 388 21.08 -20.25 -4.46
N ASN A 389 20.28 -19.81 -5.43
CA ASN A 389 20.60 -19.92 -6.85
C ASN A 389 21.80 -19.03 -7.21
N SER A 390 21.86 -17.81 -6.66
CA SER A 390 22.98 -16.90 -6.87
C SER A 390 24.27 -17.43 -6.25
N GLU A 391 24.23 -17.96 -5.02
CA GLU A 391 25.37 -18.61 -4.36
C GLU A 391 25.83 -19.84 -5.14
N THR A 392 24.89 -20.65 -5.66
CA THR A 392 25.22 -21.80 -6.51
C THR A 392 25.93 -21.35 -7.79
N ARG A 393 25.45 -20.26 -8.42
CA ARG A 393 26.09 -19.65 -9.60
C ARG A 393 27.47 -19.09 -9.26
N TRP A 394 27.62 -18.36 -8.17
CA TRP A 394 28.89 -17.80 -7.71
C TRP A 394 29.91 -18.88 -7.35
N ASN A 395 29.49 -19.93 -6.64
CA ASN A 395 30.33 -21.08 -6.33
C ASN A 395 30.74 -21.82 -7.60
N SER A 396 29.80 -22.02 -8.54
CA SER A 396 30.12 -22.64 -9.83
C SER A 396 31.10 -21.80 -10.64
N LEU A 397 30.92 -20.47 -10.70
CA LEU A 397 31.82 -19.55 -11.40
C LEU A 397 33.21 -19.53 -10.75
N THR A 398 33.27 -19.44 -9.41
CA THR A 398 34.53 -19.42 -8.65
C THR A 398 35.29 -20.72 -8.85
N ASN A 399 34.59 -21.87 -8.81
CA ASN A 399 35.20 -23.17 -9.09
C ASN A 399 35.69 -23.23 -10.55
N ALA A 400 34.90 -22.79 -11.52
CA ALA A 400 35.31 -22.76 -12.92
C ALA A 400 36.56 -21.89 -13.16
N ILE A 401 36.60 -20.68 -12.59
CA ILE A 401 37.77 -19.79 -12.64
C ILE A 401 38.97 -20.47 -11.99
N THR A 402 38.80 -21.05 -10.79
CA THR A 402 39.87 -21.75 -10.08
C THR A 402 40.43 -22.90 -10.91
N TYR A 403 39.58 -23.70 -11.56
CA TYR A 403 40.03 -24.82 -12.39
C TYR A 403 40.76 -24.39 -13.67
N ILE A 404 40.41 -23.24 -14.26
CA ILE A 404 41.10 -22.72 -15.44
C ILE A 404 42.43 -22.06 -15.05
N PHE A 405 42.44 -21.25 -14.00
CA PHE A 405 43.61 -20.45 -13.63
C PHE A 405 44.63 -21.22 -12.78
N ALA A 406 44.22 -22.21 -11.96
CA ALA A 406 45.18 -22.95 -11.14
C ALA A 406 46.27 -23.67 -11.96
N PRO A 407 45.95 -24.38 -13.06
CA PRO A 407 46.98 -24.99 -13.92
C PRO A 407 47.88 -23.97 -14.60
N VAL A 408 47.30 -22.88 -15.11
CA VAL A 408 48.04 -21.79 -15.76
C VAL A 408 49.01 -21.16 -14.78
N SER A 409 48.59 -20.90 -13.54
CA SER A 409 49.42 -20.35 -12.48
C SER A 409 50.54 -21.30 -12.05
N ILE A 410 50.26 -22.60 -11.89
CA ILE A 410 51.28 -23.62 -11.57
C ILE A 410 52.35 -23.66 -12.66
N MET A 411 51.94 -23.72 -13.93
CA MET A 411 52.88 -23.75 -15.05
C MET A 411 53.67 -22.45 -15.17
N THR A 412 53.01 -21.29 -15.04
CA THR A 412 53.69 -20.00 -15.02
C THR A 412 54.69 -19.91 -13.86
N GLY A 413 54.37 -20.48 -12.70
CA GLY A 413 55.27 -20.58 -11.56
C GLY A 413 56.51 -21.44 -11.85
N ILE A 414 56.33 -22.65 -12.39
CA ILE A 414 57.43 -23.57 -12.73
C ILE A 414 58.39 -22.93 -13.74
N TYR A 415 57.88 -22.20 -14.74
CA TYR A 415 58.70 -21.55 -15.76
C TYR A 415 59.24 -20.17 -15.35
N GLY A 416 58.62 -19.51 -14.37
CA GLY A 416 59.10 -18.27 -13.76
C GLY A 416 60.15 -18.48 -12.68
N MET A 417 60.36 -19.72 -12.22
CA MET A 417 61.52 -20.09 -11.42
C MET A 417 62.77 -19.95 -12.29
N ASN A 418 63.81 -19.28 -11.78
CA ASN A 418 65.11 -19.11 -12.46
C ASN A 418 65.83 -20.47 -12.58
N VAL A 419 65.33 -21.33 -13.44
CA VAL A 419 65.99 -22.57 -13.87
C VAL A 419 66.89 -22.18 -15.02
N SER A 420 68.19 -22.36 -14.84
CA SER A 420 69.26 -21.73 -15.63
C SER A 420 69.39 -22.16 -17.09
N GLN A 421 68.43 -22.88 -17.68
CA GLN A 421 68.56 -23.44 -19.03
C GLN A 421 67.19 -23.71 -19.70
N ILE A 422 66.50 -22.67 -20.16
CA ILE A 422 65.50 -22.79 -21.23
C ILE A 422 66.20 -22.42 -22.55
N SER A 423 67.15 -23.26 -23.00
CA SER A 423 68.02 -22.98 -24.15
C SER A 423 67.70 -23.76 -25.43
N GLY A 424 66.64 -24.58 -25.45
CA GLY A 424 66.17 -25.20 -26.70
C GLY A 424 67.11 -26.23 -27.34
N ASP A 425 68.10 -26.75 -26.61
CA ASP A 425 68.87 -27.94 -27.02
C ASP A 425 68.12 -29.23 -26.68
N SER A 426 68.48 -30.36 -27.30
CA SER A 426 67.80 -31.67 -27.23
C SER A 426 67.55 -32.26 -25.83
N SER A 427 68.06 -31.62 -24.77
CA SER A 427 67.84 -31.97 -23.36
C SER A 427 66.96 -30.97 -22.59
N ASN A 428 66.55 -29.83 -23.20
CA ASN A 428 65.74 -28.77 -22.57
C ASN A 428 64.43 -28.53 -23.35
N PRO A 429 63.30 -28.33 -22.66
CA PRO A 429 62.00 -28.21 -23.32
C PRO A 429 61.87 -26.90 -24.12
N ASN A 430 61.30 -27.01 -25.32
CA ASN A 430 61.04 -25.88 -26.22
C ASN A 430 59.79 -25.10 -25.75
N ILE A 431 59.73 -23.78 -25.99
CA ILE A 431 58.57 -22.94 -25.64
C ILE A 431 57.26 -23.43 -26.27
N TRP A 432 57.33 -24.14 -27.40
CA TRP A 432 56.16 -24.80 -27.99
C TRP A 432 55.64 -25.99 -27.17
N GLN A 433 56.51 -26.71 -26.47
CA GLN A 433 56.12 -27.80 -25.57
C GLN A 433 55.38 -27.25 -24.33
N PHE A 434 55.64 -26.01 -23.93
CA PHE A 434 54.87 -25.31 -22.89
C PHE A 434 53.41 -25.11 -23.30
N PHE A 435 53.15 -24.59 -24.51
CA PHE A 435 51.79 -24.42 -25.01
C PHE A 435 51.05 -25.75 -25.17
N VAL A 436 51.74 -26.78 -25.64
CA VAL A 436 51.18 -28.13 -25.78
C VAL A 436 50.88 -28.75 -24.42
N ALA A 437 51.77 -28.62 -23.44
CA ALA A 437 51.56 -29.13 -22.09
C ALA A 437 50.37 -28.45 -21.39
N ILE A 438 50.22 -27.13 -21.54
CA ILE A 438 49.06 -26.39 -21.02
C ILE A 438 47.76 -26.84 -21.70
N ALA A 439 47.78 -27.05 -23.02
CA ALA A 439 46.61 -27.53 -23.75
C ALA A 439 46.18 -28.94 -23.29
N ILE A 440 47.13 -29.87 -23.19
CA ILE A 440 46.86 -31.24 -22.73
C ILE A 440 46.37 -31.25 -21.29
N PHE A 441 47.00 -30.48 -20.40
CA PHE A 441 46.60 -30.43 -19.00
C PHE A 441 45.18 -29.86 -18.83
N ASN A 442 44.82 -28.81 -19.56
CA ASN A 442 43.45 -28.28 -19.57
C ASN A 442 42.43 -29.32 -20.06
N VAL A 443 42.75 -30.08 -21.12
CA VAL A 443 41.88 -31.16 -21.61
C VAL A 443 41.69 -32.26 -20.55
N VAL A 444 42.76 -32.68 -19.87
CA VAL A 444 42.72 -33.69 -18.81
C VAL A 444 41.88 -33.22 -17.62
N VAL A 445 42.07 -31.97 -17.18
CA VAL A 445 41.28 -31.38 -16.08
C VAL A 445 39.79 -31.32 -16.44
N VAL A 446 39.45 -30.87 -17.66
CA VAL A 446 38.05 -30.83 -18.13
C VAL A 446 37.43 -32.22 -18.21
N MET A 447 38.18 -33.24 -18.65
CA MET A 447 37.75 -34.63 -18.67
C MET A 447 37.44 -35.16 -17.27
N ILE A 448 38.34 -34.95 -16.30
CA ILE A 448 38.16 -35.41 -14.91
C ILE A 448 36.92 -34.75 -14.28
N LEU A 449 36.73 -33.45 -14.51
CA LEU A 449 35.55 -32.72 -14.03
C LEU A 449 34.26 -33.24 -14.66
N SER A 450 34.27 -33.49 -15.97
CA SER A 450 33.12 -34.03 -16.70
C SER A 450 32.70 -35.41 -16.17
N ILE A 451 33.67 -36.27 -15.87
CA ILE A 451 33.44 -37.60 -15.27
C ILE A 451 32.89 -37.46 -13.85
N SER A 452 33.45 -36.55 -13.04
CA SER A 452 32.99 -36.32 -11.66
C SER A 452 31.54 -35.83 -11.60
N VAL A 453 31.16 -34.87 -12.46
CA VAL A 453 29.79 -34.37 -12.59
C VAL A 453 28.83 -35.47 -13.06
N TRP A 454 29.25 -36.30 -14.02
CA TRP A 454 28.45 -37.43 -14.50
C TRP A 454 28.13 -38.43 -13.38
N VAL A 455 29.11 -38.75 -12.53
CA VAL A 455 28.92 -39.63 -11.36
C VAL A 455 27.96 -38.99 -10.35
N GLN A 456 28.12 -37.70 -10.04
CA GLN A 456 27.22 -37.01 -9.09
C GLN A 456 25.76 -36.97 -9.58
N ILE A 457 25.51 -36.72 -10.86
CA ILE A 457 24.14 -36.70 -11.41
C ILE A 457 23.52 -38.10 -11.37
N ARG A 458 24.30 -39.14 -11.72
CA ARG A 458 23.89 -40.55 -11.63
C ARG A 458 23.46 -40.94 -10.21
N VAL A 459 24.25 -40.57 -9.21
CA VAL A 459 24.00 -40.92 -7.80
C VAL A 459 22.80 -40.16 -7.23
N LYS A 460 22.61 -38.89 -7.58
CA LYS A 460 21.61 -38.03 -6.93
C LYS A 460 20.21 -38.09 -7.55
N HIS A 461 20.09 -38.40 -8.84
CA HIS A 461 18.80 -38.33 -9.57
C HIS A 461 18.39 -39.66 -10.23
N GLY A 462 19.18 -40.72 -10.15
CA GLY A 462 18.85 -42.05 -10.71
C GLY A 462 18.69 -42.09 -12.23
N ARG A 463 18.96 -40.98 -12.95
CA ARG A 463 18.79 -40.85 -14.41
C ARG A 463 20.15 -40.72 -15.11
N LYS A 464 20.23 -41.18 -16.36
CA LYS A 464 21.37 -40.88 -17.24
C LYS A 464 21.30 -39.41 -17.69
N ALA A 465 22.33 -38.63 -17.38
CA ALA A 465 22.47 -37.24 -17.83
C ALA A 465 22.79 -37.19 -19.34
N GLY A 466 22.24 -36.22 -20.06
CA GLY A 466 22.59 -36.00 -21.47
C GLY A 466 23.97 -35.35 -21.62
N LEU A 467 24.70 -35.64 -22.70
CA LEU A 467 26.03 -35.11 -22.98
C LEU A 467 26.08 -33.56 -22.95
N LYS A 468 24.98 -32.92 -23.35
CA LYS A 468 24.77 -31.47 -23.33
C LYS A 468 24.60 -30.88 -21.91
N GLU A 469 24.04 -31.64 -20.97
CA GLU A 469 23.92 -31.23 -19.56
C GLU A 469 25.29 -31.31 -18.86
N ILE A 470 26.09 -32.35 -19.18
CA ILE A 470 27.43 -32.58 -18.62
C ILE A 470 28.40 -31.50 -19.11
N LEU A 471 28.44 -31.24 -20.42
CA LEU A 471 29.26 -30.17 -20.99
C LEU A 471 28.76 -28.79 -20.56
N GLY A 472 27.45 -28.57 -20.49
CA GLY A 472 26.87 -27.33 -19.99
C GLY A 472 27.35 -27.01 -18.57
N TYR A 473 27.28 -27.97 -17.66
CA TYR A 473 27.75 -27.79 -16.28
C TYR A 473 29.27 -27.56 -16.19
N SER A 474 30.05 -28.28 -17.00
CA SER A 474 31.52 -28.18 -17.04
C SER A 474 32.03 -26.84 -17.57
N VAL A 475 31.20 -26.14 -18.37
CA VAL A 475 31.48 -24.81 -18.93
C VAL A 475 30.66 -23.71 -18.21
N GLY A 476 29.99 -24.03 -17.09
CA GLY A 476 29.23 -23.07 -16.27
C GLY A 476 27.84 -22.67 -16.79
N LYS A 477 27.32 -23.35 -17.80
CA LYS A 477 25.98 -23.15 -18.37
C LYS A 477 24.98 -24.13 -17.75
N VAL A 478 24.37 -23.73 -16.62
CA VAL A 478 23.22 -24.45 -16.05
C VAL A 478 21.96 -23.96 -16.77
N GLY A 479 21.31 -24.86 -17.51
CA GLY A 479 20.14 -24.53 -18.33
C GLY A 479 19.01 -23.89 -17.52
N SER A 480 18.47 -22.78 -18.06
CA SER A 480 17.14 -22.30 -17.71
C SER A 480 16.13 -23.38 -18.06
N ARG A 481 15.34 -23.79 -17.08
CA ARG A 481 14.00 -24.27 -17.34
C ARG A 481 13.05 -23.11 -17.13
#